data_AF-A0A3D2BYS3-F1
#
_entry.id   AF-A0A3D2BYS3-F1
#
_cell.length_a   1.000
_cell.length_b   1.000
_cell.length_c   1.000
_cell.angle_alpha   90.00
_cell.angle_beta   90.00
_cell.angle_gamma   90.00
#
_symmetry.space_group_name_H-M   'P 1'
#
loop_
_entity.id
_entity.type
_entity.pdbx_description
1 polymer ?
#
loop_
_entity_poly.entity_id
_entity_poly.type
_entity_poly.pdbx_seq_one_letter_code
_entity_poly.pdbx_strand_id
1 'polypeptide(L)' 'MLAYIGLGSNLNNPKQQIKDALIALNSTQDVKVVALSSLYQSKPIDDSEQPDYINAVCQVDTH' A
#
# COMPACT_ATOMS: atom_id res chain seq x y z
N MET A 1 5.33 -15.13 -10.98
CA MET A 1 4.69 -14.09 -11.81
C MET A 1 4.87 -12.77 -11.08
N LEU A 2 5.41 -11.76 -11.77
CA LEU A 2 5.59 -10.43 -11.17
C LEU A 2 4.31 -9.62 -11.29
N ALA A 3 3.87 -9.03 -10.17
CA ALA A 3 2.74 -8.10 -10.11
C ALA A 3 3.09 -6.86 -9.28
N TYR A 4 2.34 -5.79 -9.51
CA TYR A 4 2.46 -4.52 -8.79
C TYR A 4 1.11 -4.13 -8.22
N ILE A 5 1.08 -3.76 -6.94
CA ILE A 5 -0.15 -3.44 -6.20
C ILE A 5 -0.05 -2.01 -5.68
N GLY A 6 -1.04 -1.19 -6.01
CA GLY A 6 -1.22 0.12 -5.40
C GLY A 6 -1.84 0.00 -4.01
N LEU A 7 -1.23 0.65 -3.03
CA LEU A 7 -1.69 0.70 -1.64
C LEU A 7 -2.02 2.14 -1.28
N GLY A 8 -3.17 2.37 -0.64
CA GLY A 8 -3.62 3.70 -0.22
C GLY A 8 -4.42 3.63 1.07
N SER A 9 -4.13 4.55 2.01
CA SER A 9 -4.90 4.71 3.25
C SER A 9 -4.91 6.17 3.68
N ASN A 10 -6.02 6.66 4.21
CA ASN A 10 -6.19 8.03 4.71
C ASN A 10 -6.79 8.10 6.13
N LEU A 11 -7.16 6.98 6.74
CA LEU A 11 -7.78 6.93 8.06
C LEU A 11 -6.92 6.13 9.05
N ASN A 12 -7.13 6.35 10.35
CA ASN A 12 -6.61 5.49 11.43
C ASN A 12 -5.13 5.11 11.28
N ASN A 13 -4.25 6.12 11.26
CA ASN A 13 -2.79 5.98 11.08
C ASN A 13 -2.41 5.33 9.72
N PRO A 14 -2.51 6.09 8.61
CA PRO A 14 -2.39 5.53 7.27
C PRO A 14 -1.03 4.89 6.98
N LYS A 15 0.07 5.43 7.56
CA LYS A 15 1.40 4.81 7.43
C LYS A 15 1.45 3.42 8.07
N GLN A 16 0.79 3.22 9.21
CA GLN A 16 0.75 1.92 9.87
C GLN A 16 -0.10 0.93 9.06
N GLN A 17 -1.24 1.35 8.51
CA GLN A 17 -2.04 0.48 7.65
C GLN A 17 -1.30 -0.02 6.42
N ILE A 18 -0.48 0.83 5.78
CA ILE A 18 0.37 0.38 4.66
C ILE A 18 1.37 -0.69 5.13
N LYS A 19 1.98 -0.53 6.32
CA LYS A 19 2.89 -1.54 6.88
C LYS A 19 2.16 -2.86 7.18
N ASP A 20 0.98 -2.78 7.78
CA ASP A 20 0.19 -3.96 8.14
C ASP A 20 -0.26 -4.71 6.87
N ALA A 21 -0.64 -3.99 5.81
CA ALA A 21 -0.95 -4.57 4.51
C ALA A 21 0.24 -5.33 3.90
N LEU A 22 1.47 -4.79 4.03
CA LEU A 22 2.67 -5.48 3.55
C LEU A 22 2.99 -6.74 4.35
N ILE A 23 2.79 -6.71 5.67
CA ILE A 23 2.93 -7.89 6.53
C ILE A 23 1.92 -8.96 6.12
N ALA A 24 0.65 -8.57 5.90
CA ALA A 24 -0.40 -9.48 5.47
C ALA A 24 -0.11 -10.10 4.10
N LEU A 25 0.31 -9.28 3.12
CA LEU A 25 0.71 -9.75 1.79
C LEU A 25 1.87 -10.75 1.88
N ASN A 26 2.91 -10.44 2.65
CA ASN A 26 4.08 -11.32 2.79
C ASN A 26 3.80 -12.57 3.66
N SER A 27 2.68 -12.60 4.37
CA SER A 27 2.21 -13.77 5.13
C SER A 27 1.27 -14.65 4.33
N THR A 28 0.87 -14.22 3.13
CA THR A 28 -0.01 -14.98 2.24
C THR A 28 0.80 -16.05 1.51
N GLN A 29 0.28 -17.28 1.49
CA GLN A 29 0.92 -18.40 0.78
C GLN A 29 1.16 -18.02 -0.69
N ASP A 30 2.32 -18.38 -1.21
CA ASP A 30 2.74 -18.13 -2.59
C ASP A 30 2.78 -16.65 -3.00
N VAL A 31 2.86 -15.73 -2.03
CA VAL A 31 3.08 -14.30 -2.27
C VAL A 31 4.33 -13.85 -1.51
N LYS A 32 5.25 -13.20 -2.22
CA LYS A 32 6.43 -12.58 -1.63
C LYS A 32 6.48 -11.11 -1.99
N VAL A 33 6.57 -10.25 -0.99
CA VAL A 33 6.85 -8.82 -1.21
C VAL A 33 8.33 -8.68 -1.54
N VAL A 34 8.63 -8.12 -2.72
CA VAL A 34 9.99 -7.99 -3.25
C VAL A 34 10.54 -6.60 -2.97
N ALA A 35 9.72 -5.56 -3.20
CA ALA A 35 10.10 -4.18 -3.02
C ALA A 35 8.89 -3.31 -2.67
N LEU A 36 9.16 -2.18 -2.04
CA LEU A 36 8.20 -1.13 -1.73
C LEU A 36 8.75 0.20 -2.24
N SER A 37 7.91 1.02 -2.86
CA SER A 37 8.26 2.41 -3.15
C SER A 37 8.44 3.24 -1.88
N SER A 38 8.88 4.49 -2.03
CA SER A 38 8.66 5.47 -0.96
C SER A 38 7.16 5.62 -0.65
N LEU A 39 6.85 6.09 0.56
CA LEU A 39 5.51 6.52 0.91
C LEU A 39 5.29 7.95 0.41
N TYR A 40 4.21 8.17 -0.32
CA TYR A 40 3.83 9.48 -0.86
C TYR A 40 2.55 9.96 -0.19
N GLN A 41 2.51 11.24 0.20
CA GLN A 41 1.28 11.87 0.67
C GLN A 41 0.61 12.61 -0.49
N SER A 42 -0.70 12.42 -0.69
CA SER A 42 -1.47 13.16 -1.69
C SER A 42 -2.89 13.46 -1.22
N LYS A 43 -3.48 14.51 -1.79
CA LYS A 43 -4.90 14.82 -1.60
C LYS A 43 -5.80 13.70 -2.16
N PRO A 44 -7.05 13.58 -1.68
CA PRO A 44 -8.10 12.83 -2.36
C PRO A 44 -8.24 13.26 -3.83
N ILE A 45 -8.70 12.34 -4.69
CA ILE A 45 -8.92 12.63 -6.12
C ILE A 45 -10.18 13.49 -6.33
N ASP A 46 -11.14 13.39 -5.42
CA ASP A 46 -12.34 14.21 -5.40
C ASP A 46 -12.17 15.46 -4.53
N ASP A 47 -13.07 16.43 -4.69
CA ASP A 47 -13.10 17.66 -3.88
C ASP A 47 -13.73 17.43 -2.49
N SER A 48 -13.49 16.26 -1.90
CA SER A 48 -14.01 15.93 -0.58
C SER A 48 -13.12 16.49 0.54
N GLU A 49 -13.74 16.88 1.66
CA GLU A 49 -13.05 17.27 2.91
C GLU A 49 -12.52 16.04 3.67
N GLN A 50 -11.89 15.11 2.96
CA GLN A 50 -11.26 13.92 3.54
C GLN A 50 -9.78 14.18 3.86
N PRO A 51 -9.19 13.46 4.84
CA PRO A 51 -7.76 13.53 5.09
C PRO A 51 -6.93 13.10 3.87
N ASP A 52 -5.71 13.61 3.79
CA ASP A 52 -4.72 13.18 2.79
C ASP A 52 -4.44 11.67 2.89
N TYR A 53 -4.21 11.06 1.73
CA TYR A 53 -3.80 9.67 1.62
C TYR A 53 -2.29 9.53 1.78
N ILE A 54 -1.87 8.43 2.40
CA ILE A 54 -0.55 7.83 2.18
C ILE A 54 -0.70 6.75 1.13
N ASN A 55 0.06 6.88 0.04
CA ASN A 55 0.08 5.98 -1.09
C ASN A 55 1.47 5.33 -1.25
N ALA A 56 1.48 4.11 -1.75
CA ALA A 56 2.68 3.38 -2.13
C ALA A 56 2.38 2.35 -3.23
N VAL A 57 3.42 1.86 -3.91
CA VAL A 57 3.34 0.69 -4.78
C VAL A 57 4.25 -0.39 -4.23
N CYS A 58 3.74 -1.61 -4.09
CA CYS A 58 4.56 -2.77 -3.78
C CYS A 58 4.69 -3.70 -5.00
N GLN A 59 5.90 -4.21 -5.17
CA GLN A 59 6.21 -5.28 -6.13
C GLN A 59 6.10 -6.61 -5.39
N VAL A 60 5.33 -7.54 -5.96
CA VAL A 60 5.20 -8.90 -5.45
C VAL A 60 5.62 -9.91 -6.51
N ASP A 61 6.19 -11.00 -6.05
CA ASP A 61 6.34 -12.23 -6.82
C ASP A 61 5.34 -13.25 -6.28
N THR A 62 4.56 -13.85 -7.17
CA THR A 62 3.53 -14.84 -6.81
C THR A 62 3.46 -15.96 -7.83
N HIS A 63 3.22 -17.20 -7.40
CA HIS A 63 3.26 -18.38 -8.26
C HIS A 63 1.97 -18.60 -9.07
#